data_AF-A0AAD8UCC7-F1
#
_entry.id   AF-A0AAD8UCC7-F1
#
_cell.length_a   1.000
_cell.length_b   1.000
_cell.length_c   1.000
_cell.angle_alpha   90.00
_cell.angle_beta   90.00
_cell.angle_gamma   90.00
#
_symmetry.space_group_name_H-M   'P 1'
#
loop_
_entity.id
_entity.type
_entity.pdbx_description
1 polymer ?
#
loop_
_entity_poly.entity_id
_entity_poly.type
_entity_poly.pdbx_seq_one_letter_code
_entity_poly.pdbx_strand_id
1 'polypeptide(L)'
;MTDVLGAAKPCLRRILEQVVQSVASNKAQTAWGVVTAALLYLNLKRIPFVWHFRVFSHIWWPKNGLFERKPGAIFQPVVTPSRVALLETDYNLHKSNSTYFSDLDVARTDLLAALRAQAIHGGLYKEYKKGVQVLLAGTSCTFKKEIKPGAAFDMQSRVLTWDKKWLYIVTHFVEKRKEGNKIAQTSPLIYATAISKCVVKAGRLTVPPQKFFQAAGVLSSGDQPEGSIADVTPEANDSGEWTWAKVEEERLEALKIADGFAGGLDAAHEKANLLF
;
A
#
# COMPACT_ATOMS: atom_id res chain seq x y z
N MET A 1 -19.92 40.84 17.31
CA MET A 1 -19.12 39.73 17.88
C MET A 1 -18.24 40.33 18.98
N THR A 2 -18.93 40.84 20.00
CA THR A 2 -18.38 41.55 21.15
C THR A 2 -18.57 40.61 22.33
N ASP A 3 -17.53 40.48 23.15
CA ASP A 3 -17.51 39.75 24.42
C ASP A 3 -16.96 38.30 24.43
N VAL A 4 -15.79 38.09 23.81
CA VAL A 4 -14.91 36.94 24.14
C VAL A 4 -13.69 37.37 24.97
N LEU A 5 -13.49 38.69 25.17
CA LEU A 5 -12.30 39.27 25.80
C LEU A 5 -12.47 39.64 27.29
N GLY A 6 -13.67 39.49 27.86
CA GLY A 6 -13.96 39.86 29.25
C GLY A 6 -13.39 38.92 30.32
N ALA A 7 -13.13 37.65 29.98
CA ALA A 7 -12.78 36.61 30.95
C ALA A 7 -11.27 36.27 31.04
N ALA A 8 -10.42 36.90 30.23
CA ALA A 8 -8.99 36.62 30.20
C ALA A 8 -8.21 37.48 31.21
N LYS A 9 -7.26 36.88 31.94
CA LYS A 9 -6.33 37.62 32.83
C LYS A 9 -5.71 38.82 32.07
N PRO A 10 -5.48 39.99 32.71
CA PRO A 10 -5.06 41.23 32.04
C PRO A 10 -3.83 41.09 31.13
N CYS A 11 -2.92 40.17 31.48
CA CYS A 11 -1.73 39.84 30.69
C CYS A 11 -2.09 39.14 29.36
N LEU A 12 -3.00 38.18 29.39
CA LEU A 12 -3.48 37.47 28.20
C LEU A 12 -4.24 38.41 27.25
N ARG A 13 -5.00 39.35 27.79
CA ARG A 13 -5.71 40.36 27.00
C ARG A 13 -4.74 41.29 26.27
N ARG A 14 -3.69 41.77 26.94
CA ARG A 14 -2.63 42.57 26.29
C ARG A 14 -1.89 41.80 25.20
N ILE A 15 -1.59 40.52 25.43
CA ILE A 15 -0.94 39.67 24.42
C ILE A 15 -1.85 39.49 23.20
N LEU A 16 -3.14 39.19 23.42
CA LEU A 16 -4.12 39.07 22.34
C LEU A 16 -4.30 40.38 21.56
N GLU A 17 -4.39 41.52 22.25
CA GLU A 17 -4.48 42.85 21.63
C GLU A 17 -3.22 43.16 20.81
N GLN A 18 -2.02 42.87 21.33
CA GLN A 18 -0.76 43.03 20.59
C GLN A 18 -0.65 42.12 19.36
N VAL A 19 -1.10 40.87 19.46
CA VAL A 19 -1.13 39.93 18.33
C VAL A 19 -2.10 40.42 17.26
N VAL A 20 -3.32 40.84 17.64
CA VAL A 20 -4.31 41.38 16.70
C VAL A 20 -3.80 42.65 16.02
N GLN A 21 -3.15 43.54 16.78
CA GLN A 21 -2.64 44.80 16.25
C GLN A 21 -1.42 44.60 15.35
N SER A 22 -0.54 43.65 15.67
CA SER A 22 0.58 43.22 14.82
C SER A 22 0.11 42.55 13.53
N VAL A 23 -0.95 41.74 13.59
CA VAL A 23 -1.57 41.12 12.42
C VAL A 23 -2.26 42.18 11.54
N ALA A 24 -2.91 43.16 12.16
CA ALA A 24 -3.57 44.26 11.46
C ALA A 24 -2.59 45.26 10.83
N SER A 25 -1.41 45.48 11.42
CA SER A 25 -0.38 46.39 10.91
C SER A 25 0.42 45.77 9.76
N ASN A 26 0.60 44.44 9.76
CA ASN A 26 1.37 43.71 8.74
C ASN A 26 0.47 42.78 7.91
N LYS A 27 -0.58 43.35 7.31
CA LYS A 27 -1.53 42.59 6.47
C LYS A 27 -0.85 41.80 5.36
N ALA A 28 0.18 42.36 4.73
CA ALA A 28 0.92 41.70 3.66
C ALA A 28 1.72 40.49 4.18
N GLN A 29 2.47 40.62 5.29
CA GLN A 29 3.21 39.50 5.87
C GLN A 29 2.27 38.42 6.42
N THR A 30 1.14 38.81 7.02
CA THR A 30 0.12 37.86 7.46
C THR A 30 -0.49 37.12 6.27
N ALA A 31 -0.81 37.81 5.18
CA ALA A 31 -1.33 37.20 3.96
C ALA A 31 -0.33 36.21 3.34
N TRP A 32 0.94 36.61 3.22
CA TRP A 32 2.02 35.72 2.77
C TRP A 32 2.19 34.52 3.71
N GLY A 33 2.13 34.72 5.03
CA GLY A 33 2.17 33.64 6.01
C GLY A 33 1.05 32.62 5.83
N VAL A 34 -0.18 33.09 5.59
CA VAL A 34 -1.34 32.22 5.30
C VAL A 34 -1.15 31.46 3.99
N VAL A 35 -0.72 32.12 2.92
CA VAL A 35 -0.45 31.49 1.63
C VAL A 35 0.65 30.43 1.76
N THR A 36 1.76 30.75 2.44
CA THR A 36 2.85 29.80 2.68
C THR A 36 2.38 28.61 3.50
N ALA A 37 1.63 28.83 4.58
CA ALA A 37 1.07 27.75 5.39
C ALA A 37 0.12 26.85 4.59
N ALA A 38 -0.74 27.43 3.75
CA ALA A 38 -1.63 26.68 2.87
C ALA A 38 -0.84 25.86 1.84
N LEU A 39 0.18 26.44 1.21
CA LEU A 39 1.04 25.73 0.25
C LEU A 39 1.80 24.58 0.91
N LEU A 40 2.33 24.78 2.13
CA LEU A 40 2.99 23.72 2.89
C LEU A 40 2.01 22.60 3.26
N TYR A 41 0.81 22.95 3.73
CA TYR A 41 -0.22 21.98 4.09
C TYR A 41 -0.67 21.14 2.88
N LEU A 42 -1.00 21.80 1.76
CA LEU A 42 -1.42 21.14 0.52
C LEU A 42 -0.31 20.29 -0.12
N ASN A 43 0.93 20.48 0.31
CA ASN A 43 2.11 19.79 -0.19
C ASN A 43 2.89 19.02 0.88
N LEU A 44 2.29 18.75 2.05
CA LEU A 44 2.97 18.07 3.15
C LEU A 44 3.60 16.76 2.67
N LYS A 45 2.87 16.01 1.83
CA LYS A 45 3.33 14.73 1.24
C LYS A 45 4.59 14.86 0.37
N ARG A 46 4.91 16.06 -0.12
CA ARG A 46 6.02 16.37 -1.04
C ARG A 46 7.17 17.13 -0.37
N ILE A 47 7.08 17.39 0.94
CA ILE A 47 8.22 17.92 1.70
C ILE A 47 9.33 16.85 1.76
N PRO A 48 10.61 17.26 1.69
CA PRO A 48 11.74 16.34 1.86
C PRO A 48 11.56 15.42 3.07
N PHE A 49 12.02 14.18 2.94
CA PHE A 49 11.91 13.12 3.97
C PHE A 49 10.51 12.63 4.34
N VAL A 50 9.42 13.30 3.96
CA VAL A 50 8.06 12.82 4.27
C VAL A 50 7.75 11.49 3.56
N TRP A 51 8.22 11.30 2.33
CA TRP A 51 8.12 10.00 1.66
C TRP A 51 8.84 8.89 2.45
N HIS A 52 10.07 9.15 2.90
CA HIS A 52 10.86 8.21 3.70
C HIS A 52 10.12 7.87 5.00
N PHE A 53 9.62 8.87 5.73
CA PHE A 53 8.84 8.66 6.94
C PHE A 53 7.60 7.80 6.66
N ARG A 54 6.84 8.08 5.60
CA ARG A 54 5.67 7.27 5.21
C ARG A 54 6.06 5.81 4.97
N VAL A 55 7.10 5.53 4.18
CA VAL A 55 7.56 4.17 3.91
C VAL A 55 8.10 3.48 5.19
N PHE A 56 9.02 4.12 5.91
CA PHE A 56 9.68 3.52 7.06
C PHE A 56 8.76 3.38 8.27
N SER A 57 7.74 4.24 8.43
CA SER A 57 6.75 4.10 9.50
C SER A 57 6.06 2.74 9.46
N HIS A 58 5.72 2.24 8.27
CA HIS A 58 5.15 0.89 8.11
C HIS A 58 6.17 -0.22 8.40
N ILE A 59 7.46 0.01 8.17
CA ILE A 59 8.53 -0.97 8.45
C ILE A 59 8.81 -1.07 9.94
N TRP A 60 8.87 0.07 10.64
CA TRP A 60 9.14 0.14 12.08
C TRP A 60 7.92 -0.20 12.93
N TRP A 61 6.72 0.19 12.48
CA TRP A 61 5.44 -0.07 13.16
C TRP A 61 4.45 -0.76 12.20
N PRO A 62 4.73 -2.01 11.82
CA PRO A 62 3.84 -2.76 10.95
C PRO A 62 2.50 -3.07 11.64
N LYS A 63 1.45 -3.18 10.83
CA LYS A 63 0.14 -3.67 11.28
C LYS A 63 0.27 -5.14 11.67
N ASN A 64 0.10 -5.45 12.96
CA ASN A 64 0.17 -6.81 13.48
C ASN A 64 -1.20 -7.51 13.42
N GLY A 65 -1.20 -8.82 13.20
CA GLY A 65 -2.42 -9.63 13.26
C GLY A 65 -3.44 -9.35 12.15
N LEU A 66 -3.02 -8.70 11.06
CA LEU A 66 -3.94 -8.26 10.00
C LEU A 66 -4.54 -9.42 9.19
N PHE A 67 -3.76 -10.49 9.01
CA PHE A 67 -4.19 -11.66 8.23
C PHE A 67 -4.54 -12.81 9.16
N GLU A 68 -5.74 -13.35 8.98
CA GLU A 68 -6.18 -14.56 9.68
C GLU A 68 -5.39 -15.79 9.22
N ARG A 69 -5.24 -16.78 10.10
CA ARG A 69 -4.59 -18.06 9.77
C ARG A 69 -5.57 -19.04 9.13
N LYS A 70 -6.13 -18.66 7.98
CA LYS A 70 -7.10 -19.47 7.23
C LYS A 70 -6.85 -19.39 5.72
N PRO A 71 -7.35 -20.34 4.92
CA PRO A 71 -7.27 -20.23 3.46
C PRO A 71 -7.90 -18.93 2.95
N GLY A 72 -7.35 -18.38 1.88
CA GLY A 72 -7.81 -17.12 1.27
C GLY A 72 -7.32 -15.84 1.95
N ALA A 73 -6.86 -15.91 3.21
CA ALA A 73 -6.35 -14.74 3.94
C ALA A 73 -5.17 -14.05 3.22
N ILE A 74 -4.33 -14.82 2.52
CA ILE A 74 -3.22 -14.29 1.71
C ILE A 74 -3.67 -13.28 0.64
N PHE A 75 -4.89 -13.39 0.13
CA PHE A 75 -5.44 -12.50 -0.90
C PHE A 75 -6.21 -11.30 -0.33
N GLN A 76 -6.33 -11.21 1.00
CA GLN A 76 -7.00 -10.09 1.66
C GLN A 76 -6.28 -8.77 1.33
N PRO A 77 -7.01 -7.73 0.86
CA PRO A 77 -6.41 -6.45 0.57
C PRO A 77 -6.10 -5.65 1.83
N VAL A 78 -4.98 -4.94 1.80
CA VAL A 78 -4.62 -3.90 2.76
C VAL A 78 -4.92 -2.54 2.14
N VAL A 79 -5.68 -1.73 2.88
CA VAL A 79 -6.07 -0.39 2.46
C VAL A 79 -5.09 0.64 3.02
N THR A 80 -4.49 1.42 2.11
CA THR A 80 -3.61 2.53 2.44
C THR A 80 -4.20 3.83 1.86
N PRO A 81 -4.73 4.74 2.69
CA PRO A 81 -5.34 5.98 2.21
C PRO A 81 -4.28 6.98 1.72
N SER A 82 -4.63 7.81 0.74
CA SER A 82 -3.80 8.92 0.27
C SER A 82 -4.64 10.07 -0.29
N ARG A 83 -3.97 11.15 -0.65
CA ARG A 83 -4.54 12.34 -1.29
C ARG A 83 -3.56 12.87 -2.32
N VAL A 84 -4.08 13.43 -3.41
CA VAL A 84 -3.27 14.16 -4.41
C VAL A 84 -2.79 15.47 -3.78
N ALA A 85 -1.49 15.57 -3.52
CA ALA A 85 -0.87 16.83 -3.14
C ALA A 85 -0.82 17.78 -4.35
N LEU A 86 -0.80 19.09 -4.12
CA LEU A 86 -0.83 20.06 -5.23
C LEU A 86 0.35 19.85 -6.19
N LEU A 87 1.56 19.63 -5.66
CA LEU A 87 2.81 19.34 -6.39
C LEU A 87 2.87 17.92 -7.00
N GLU A 88 1.80 17.13 -6.89
CA GLU A 88 1.65 15.91 -7.67
C GLU A 88 0.81 16.11 -8.94
N THR A 89 0.33 17.32 -9.17
CA THR A 89 -0.49 17.67 -10.32
C THR A 89 0.40 18.00 -11.51
N ASP A 90 0.10 17.44 -12.68
CA ASP A 90 0.79 17.75 -13.93
C ASP A 90 0.20 18.98 -14.65
N TYR A 91 0.72 19.28 -15.84
CA TYR A 91 0.27 20.40 -16.67
C TYR A 91 -1.18 20.27 -17.18
N ASN A 92 -1.79 19.08 -17.08
CA ASN A 92 -3.17 18.84 -17.45
C ASN A 92 -4.13 18.91 -16.24
N LEU A 93 -3.65 19.31 -15.06
CA LEU A 93 -4.45 19.49 -13.85
C LEU A 93 -5.05 18.19 -13.29
N HIS A 94 -4.28 17.10 -13.35
CA HIS A 94 -4.60 15.86 -12.64
C HIS A 94 -3.33 15.22 -12.06
N LYS A 95 -3.49 14.20 -11.22
CA LYS A 95 -2.36 13.47 -10.63
C LYS A 95 -1.43 12.97 -11.74
N SER A 96 -0.20 13.45 -11.72
CA SER A 96 0.85 13.07 -12.65
C SER A 96 1.13 11.56 -12.57
N ASN A 97 1.24 10.92 -13.73
CA ASN A 97 1.51 9.49 -13.89
C ASN A 97 2.74 9.03 -13.06
N SER A 98 3.77 9.86 -12.97
CA SER A 98 5.01 9.54 -12.23
C SER A 98 4.79 9.42 -10.72
N THR A 99 3.81 10.15 -10.17
CA THR A 99 3.61 10.24 -8.71
C THR A 99 2.87 9.03 -8.14
N TYR A 100 2.22 8.22 -8.99
CA TYR A 100 1.61 6.95 -8.58
C TYR A 100 2.64 6.01 -7.97
N PHE A 101 3.87 5.96 -8.49
CA PHE A 101 4.92 5.08 -7.99
C PHE A 101 5.36 5.43 -6.57
N SER A 102 5.41 6.71 -6.22
CA SER A 102 5.72 7.13 -4.85
C SER A 102 4.64 6.74 -3.83
N ASP A 103 3.38 6.65 -4.28
CA ASP A 103 2.28 6.15 -3.47
C ASP A 103 2.27 4.60 -3.43
N LEU A 104 2.64 3.93 -4.54
CA LEU A 104 2.82 2.47 -4.59
C LEU A 104 3.90 1.99 -3.62
N ASP A 105 5.00 2.72 -3.47
CA ASP A 105 6.05 2.35 -2.50
C ASP A 105 5.49 2.29 -1.07
N VAL A 106 4.62 3.24 -0.70
CA VAL A 106 4.00 3.29 0.63
C VAL A 106 2.97 2.16 0.78
N ALA A 107 2.04 2.02 -0.18
CA ALA A 107 0.98 1.02 -0.12
C ALA A 107 1.51 -0.42 -0.15
N ARG A 108 2.51 -0.69 -0.99
CA ARG A 108 3.18 -1.99 -1.07
C ARG A 108 3.94 -2.29 0.22
N THR A 109 4.60 -1.29 0.79
CA THR A 109 5.33 -1.47 2.05
C THR A 109 4.38 -1.72 3.22
N ASP A 110 3.22 -1.07 3.28
CA ASP A 110 2.17 -1.32 4.28
C ASP A 110 1.74 -2.81 4.29
N LEU A 111 1.42 -3.36 3.12
CA LEU A 111 1.10 -4.79 2.94
C LEU A 111 2.26 -5.71 3.34
N LEU A 112 3.43 -5.49 2.76
CA LEU A 112 4.58 -6.38 2.91
C LEU A 112 5.17 -6.34 4.33
N ALA A 113 5.15 -5.19 4.98
CA ALA A 113 5.62 -5.05 6.35
C ALA A 113 4.68 -5.78 7.33
N ALA A 114 3.36 -5.73 7.12
CA ALA A 114 2.39 -6.50 7.90
C ALA A 114 2.61 -8.01 7.75
N LEU A 115 2.74 -8.51 6.51
CA LEU A 115 3.04 -9.93 6.24
C LEU A 115 4.39 -10.34 6.85
N ARG A 116 5.43 -9.51 6.69
CA ARG A 116 6.76 -9.76 7.25
C ARG A 116 6.73 -9.80 8.77
N ALA A 117 5.98 -8.92 9.41
CA ALA A 117 5.82 -8.93 10.87
C ALA A 117 5.20 -10.26 11.33
N GLN A 118 4.12 -10.72 10.71
CA GLN A 118 3.55 -12.03 11.01
C GLN A 118 4.55 -13.17 10.74
N ALA A 119 5.30 -13.11 9.64
CA ALA A 119 6.31 -14.13 9.33
C ALA A 119 7.43 -14.20 10.36
N ILE A 120 7.87 -13.05 10.89
CA ILE A 120 8.84 -12.99 11.98
C ILE A 120 8.26 -13.68 13.23
N HIS A 121 7.02 -13.36 13.61
CA HIS A 121 6.35 -14.00 14.75
C HIS A 121 6.14 -15.50 14.55
N GLY A 122 5.89 -15.96 13.32
CA GLY A 122 5.77 -17.38 12.98
C GLY A 122 7.12 -18.10 12.80
N GLY A 123 8.24 -17.46 13.14
CA GLY A 123 9.54 -18.12 13.26
C GLY A 123 10.43 -18.04 12.03
N LEU A 124 10.13 -17.19 11.03
CA LEU A 124 10.98 -17.00 9.85
C LEU A 124 12.45 -16.69 10.23
N TYR A 125 12.67 -15.98 11.34
CA TYR A 125 14.01 -15.56 11.78
C TYR A 125 14.75 -16.63 12.59
N LYS A 126 14.12 -17.76 12.89
CA LYS A 126 14.81 -18.95 13.41
C LYS A 126 15.78 -19.49 12.36
N GLU A 127 15.37 -19.45 11.09
CA GLU A 127 16.18 -19.86 9.95
C GLU A 127 17.00 -18.69 9.37
N TYR A 128 16.34 -17.55 9.12
CA TYR A 128 16.99 -16.37 8.54
C TYR A 128 17.41 -15.38 9.64
N LYS A 129 18.44 -15.74 10.41
CA LYS A 129 18.88 -14.98 11.61
C LYS A 129 19.21 -13.50 11.36
N LYS A 130 19.70 -13.16 10.16
CA LYS A 130 20.01 -11.77 9.75
C LYS A 130 18.80 -10.99 9.25
N GLY A 131 17.63 -11.62 9.26
CA GLY A 131 16.38 -11.10 8.77
C GLY A 131 16.18 -11.27 7.26
N VAL A 132 14.97 -10.91 6.84
CA VAL A 132 14.57 -10.88 5.43
C VAL A 132 14.11 -9.48 5.03
N GLN A 133 14.36 -9.15 3.77
CA GLN A 133 13.88 -7.96 3.09
C GLN A 133 13.05 -8.37 1.88
N VAL A 134 12.02 -7.60 1.56
CA VAL A 134 11.27 -7.77 0.31
C VAL A 134 11.67 -6.63 -0.61
N LEU A 135 12.30 -6.96 -1.74
CA LEU A 135 12.88 -6.01 -2.67
C LEU A 135 12.00 -5.92 -3.93
N LEU A 136 11.77 -4.70 -4.41
CA LEU A 136 11.12 -4.46 -5.69
C LEU A 136 12.10 -4.77 -6.83
N ALA A 137 11.66 -5.57 -7.81
CA ALA A 137 12.40 -5.81 -9.05
C ALA A 137 11.76 -5.13 -10.26
N GLY A 138 10.45 -4.96 -10.27
CA GLY A 138 9.75 -4.27 -11.35
C GLY A 138 8.36 -3.85 -10.93
N THR A 139 7.88 -2.74 -11.48
CA THR A 139 6.52 -2.25 -11.24
C THR A 139 5.97 -1.63 -12.51
N SER A 140 4.66 -1.71 -12.67
CA SER A 140 3.94 -1.02 -13.73
C SER A 140 2.57 -0.63 -13.28
N CYS A 141 2.04 0.39 -13.96
CA CYS A 141 0.76 0.98 -13.64
C CYS A 141 0.03 1.32 -14.93
N THR A 142 -1.24 0.93 -14.98
CA THR A 142 -2.18 1.32 -16.02
C THR A 142 -3.15 2.34 -15.44
N PHE A 143 -3.37 3.44 -16.17
CA PHE A 143 -4.22 4.54 -15.74
C PHE A 143 -5.55 4.44 -16.48
N LYS A 144 -6.64 4.31 -15.73
CA LYS A 144 -8.00 4.13 -16.27
C LYS A 144 -8.82 5.42 -16.20
N LYS A 145 -8.65 6.19 -15.12
CA LYS A 145 -9.35 7.45 -14.90
C LYS A 145 -8.47 8.42 -14.13
N GLU A 146 -8.59 9.69 -14.47
CA GLU A 146 -7.89 10.78 -13.79
C GLU A 146 -8.29 10.92 -12.31
N ILE A 147 -7.34 11.38 -11.49
CA ILE A 147 -7.58 11.79 -10.10
C ILE A 147 -7.32 13.30 -10.02
N LYS A 148 -8.32 14.06 -9.60
CA LYS A 148 -8.25 15.53 -9.53
C LYS A 148 -7.34 16.03 -8.40
N PRO A 149 -6.79 17.26 -8.50
CA PRO A 149 -5.96 17.85 -7.46
C PRO A 149 -6.70 17.89 -6.13
N GLY A 150 -6.01 17.54 -5.05
CA GLY A 150 -6.60 17.48 -3.71
C GLY A 150 -7.58 16.32 -3.49
N ALA A 151 -7.94 15.50 -4.47
CA ALA A 151 -8.85 14.38 -4.26
C ALA A 151 -8.22 13.31 -3.35
N ALA A 152 -9.03 12.76 -2.45
CA ALA A 152 -8.65 11.62 -1.61
C ALA A 152 -9.01 10.31 -2.31
N PHE A 153 -8.16 9.31 -2.15
CA PHE A 153 -8.34 7.98 -2.73
C PHE A 153 -7.74 6.93 -1.80
N ASP A 154 -8.13 5.68 -2.00
CA ASP A 154 -7.57 4.54 -1.28
C ASP A 154 -6.75 3.66 -2.23
N MET A 155 -5.66 3.10 -1.72
CA MET A 155 -4.88 2.09 -2.42
C MET A 155 -5.16 0.74 -1.78
N GLN A 156 -5.71 -0.19 -2.56
CA GLN A 156 -6.00 -1.54 -2.13
C GLN A 156 -4.92 -2.47 -2.66
N SER A 157 -3.98 -2.85 -1.79
CA SER A 157 -2.87 -3.74 -2.14
C SER A 157 -3.13 -5.15 -1.65
N ARG A 158 -3.01 -6.15 -2.51
CA ARG A 158 -3.07 -7.58 -2.12
C ARG A 158 -2.01 -8.39 -2.83
N VAL A 159 -1.67 -9.56 -2.28
CA VAL A 159 -0.94 -10.57 -3.04
C VAL A 159 -1.79 -10.93 -4.26
N LEU A 160 -1.19 -10.84 -5.44
CA LEU A 160 -1.80 -11.32 -6.68
C LEU A 160 -1.53 -12.81 -6.83
N THR A 161 -0.25 -13.18 -6.79
CA THR A 161 0.24 -14.55 -6.96
C THR A 161 1.73 -14.62 -6.60
N TRP A 162 2.32 -15.81 -6.64
CA TRP A 162 3.74 -16.04 -6.49
C TRP A 162 4.19 -17.30 -7.23
N ASP A 163 5.47 -17.34 -7.56
CA ASP A 163 6.18 -18.52 -8.07
C ASP A 163 7.29 -18.96 -7.09
N LYS A 164 8.28 -19.73 -7.56
CA LYS A 164 9.40 -20.22 -6.75
C LYS A 164 10.34 -19.11 -6.24
N LYS A 165 10.41 -17.98 -6.94
CA LYS A 165 11.33 -16.85 -6.70
C LYS A 165 10.59 -15.53 -6.47
N TRP A 166 9.57 -15.26 -7.29
CA TRP A 166 8.91 -13.96 -7.37
C TRP A 166 7.57 -13.95 -6.66
N LEU A 167 7.31 -12.84 -6.00
CA LEU A 167 6.03 -12.47 -5.40
C LEU A 167 5.45 -11.31 -6.20
N TYR A 168 4.19 -11.43 -6.63
CA TYR A 168 3.48 -10.39 -7.35
C TYR A 168 2.39 -9.78 -6.48
N ILE A 169 2.34 -8.45 -6.45
CA ILE A 169 1.36 -7.67 -5.70
C ILE A 169 0.56 -6.86 -6.71
N VAL A 170 -0.76 -6.88 -6.58
CA VAL A 170 -1.64 -5.98 -7.31
C VAL A 170 -2.09 -4.86 -6.38
N THR A 171 -2.06 -3.63 -6.88
CA THR A 171 -2.56 -2.44 -6.17
C THR A 171 -3.58 -1.73 -7.04
N HIS A 172 -4.76 -1.49 -6.48
CA HIS A 172 -5.81 -0.70 -7.11
C HIS A 172 -5.90 0.66 -6.44
N PHE A 173 -5.82 1.73 -7.24
CA PHE A 173 -6.18 3.08 -6.81
C PHE A 173 -7.68 3.23 -7.00
N VAL A 174 -8.42 3.39 -5.90
CA VAL A 174 -9.88 3.42 -5.91
C VAL A 174 -10.41 4.68 -5.26
N GLU A 175 -11.62 5.07 -5.65
CA GLU A 175 -12.36 6.15 -4.98
C GLU A 175 -12.51 5.86 -3.49
N LYS A 176 -12.17 6.86 -2.66
CA LYS A 176 -12.30 6.75 -1.21
C LYS A 176 -13.78 6.67 -0.84
N ARG A 177 -14.19 5.57 -0.21
CA ARG A 177 -15.56 5.42 0.27
C ARG A 177 -15.82 6.42 1.40
N LYS A 178 -16.92 7.16 1.31
CA LYS A 178 -17.42 7.99 2.42
C LYS A 178 -18.14 7.08 3.41
N GLU A 179 -17.74 7.11 4.68
CA GLU A 179 -18.47 6.44 5.77
C GLU A 179 -19.92 6.94 5.79
N GLY A 180 -20.88 6.01 5.74
CA GLY A 180 -22.31 6.31 5.72
C GLY A 180 -23.00 6.19 4.36
N ASN A 181 -22.26 6.10 3.24
CA ASN A 181 -22.87 5.91 1.94
C ASN A 181 -23.23 4.42 1.73
N LYS A 182 -24.43 4.03 2.15
CA LYS A 182 -25.06 2.72 1.85
C LYS A 182 -25.46 2.59 0.37
N ILE A 183 -24.63 3.07 -0.56
CA ILE A 183 -24.76 2.63 -1.96
C ILE A 183 -24.07 1.26 -2.02
N ALA A 184 -24.81 0.28 -1.52
CA ALA A 184 -24.59 -1.12 -1.79
C ALA A 184 -24.77 -1.34 -3.30
N GLN A 185 -23.85 -2.10 -3.90
CA GLN A 185 -23.89 -2.74 -5.23
C GLN A 185 -23.00 -2.21 -6.36
N THR A 186 -22.46 -0.98 -6.33
CA THR A 186 -21.51 -0.57 -7.38
C THR A 186 -20.06 -0.90 -6.98
N SER A 187 -19.37 -1.66 -7.84
CA SER A 187 -17.92 -1.87 -7.76
C SER A 187 -17.21 -0.51 -7.63
N PRO A 188 -16.24 -0.37 -6.72
CA PRO A 188 -15.58 0.90 -6.49
C PRO A 188 -14.91 1.39 -7.78
N LEU A 189 -15.02 2.69 -8.06
CA LEU A 189 -14.38 3.30 -9.21
C LEU A 189 -12.86 3.12 -9.12
N ILE A 190 -12.27 2.45 -10.11
CA ILE A 190 -10.82 2.21 -10.20
C ILE A 190 -10.19 3.30 -11.07
N TYR A 191 -9.31 4.11 -10.48
CA TYR A 191 -8.51 5.11 -11.18
C TYR A 191 -7.32 4.50 -11.91
N ALA A 192 -6.63 3.56 -11.26
CA ALA A 192 -5.44 2.92 -11.80
C ALA A 192 -5.23 1.51 -11.20
N THR A 193 -4.58 0.64 -11.95
CA THR A 193 -4.17 -0.70 -11.52
C THR A 193 -2.68 -0.85 -11.73
N ALA A 194 -1.97 -1.28 -10.69
CA ALA A 194 -0.54 -1.54 -10.73
C ALA A 194 -0.21 -2.97 -10.34
N ILE A 195 0.83 -3.53 -10.96
CA ILE A 195 1.44 -4.81 -10.59
C ILE A 195 2.89 -4.55 -10.20
N SER A 196 3.31 -5.12 -9.06
CA SER A 196 4.68 -5.09 -8.56
C SER A 196 5.25 -6.49 -8.46
N LYS A 197 6.41 -6.71 -9.08
CA LYS A 197 7.23 -7.93 -8.99
C LYS A 197 8.28 -7.76 -7.91
N CYS A 198 8.23 -8.60 -6.89
CA CYS A 198 9.06 -8.51 -5.70
C CYS A 198 9.81 -9.82 -5.45
N VAL A 199 10.95 -9.74 -4.76
CA VAL A 199 11.72 -10.91 -4.32
C VAL A 199 11.99 -10.81 -2.83
N VAL A 200 11.88 -11.93 -2.12
CA VAL A 200 12.25 -12.01 -0.69
C VAL A 200 13.72 -12.42 -0.60
N LYS A 201 14.52 -11.66 0.12
CA LYS A 201 15.97 -11.85 0.25
C LYS A 201 16.39 -11.92 1.71
N ALA A 202 17.22 -12.90 2.03
CA ALA A 202 17.98 -13.00 3.27
C ALA A 202 19.46 -12.79 2.94
N GLY A 203 19.91 -11.53 2.97
CA GLY A 203 21.19 -11.15 2.40
C GLY A 203 21.27 -11.48 0.90
N ARG A 204 22.22 -12.32 0.49
CA ARG A 204 22.36 -12.77 -0.90
C ARG A 204 21.41 -13.92 -1.28
N LEU A 205 20.86 -14.63 -0.30
CA LEU A 205 19.97 -15.77 -0.53
C LEU A 205 18.56 -15.29 -0.90
N THR A 206 17.94 -15.95 -1.87
CA THR A 206 16.54 -15.76 -2.20
C THR A 206 15.69 -16.71 -1.35
N VAL A 207 14.72 -16.16 -0.62
CA VAL A 207 13.75 -16.94 0.17
C VAL A 207 12.52 -17.21 -0.70
N PRO A 208 12.11 -18.48 -0.88
CA PRO A 208 10.90 -18.79 -1.64
C PRO A 208 9.66 -18.10 -1.03
N PRO A 209 8.80 -17.45 -1.84
CA PRO A 209 7.57 -16.82 -1.34
C PRO A 209 6.67 -17.77 -0.53
N GLN A 210 6.56 -19.04 -0.95
CA GLN A 210 5.81 -20.07 -0.23
C GLN A 210 6.24 -20.16 1.24
N LYS A 211 7.55 -20.17 1.49
CA LYS A 211 8.12 -20.26 2.84
C LYS A 211 7.87 -19.00 3.66
N PHE A 212 7.95 -17.84 3.02
CA PHE A 212 7.61 -16.56 3.63
C PHE A 212 6.13 -16.55 4.08
N PHE A 213 5.21 -17.04 3.25
CA PHE A 213 3.79 -17.11 3.56
C PHE A 213 3.41 -18.17 4.60
N GLN A 214 4.07 -19.33 4.56
CA GLN A 214 3.92 -20.35 5.60
C GLN A 214 4.33 -19.80 6.97
N ALA A 215 5.47 -19.10 7.05
CA ALA A 215 5.88 -18.45 8.28
C ALA A 215 4.91 -17.35 8.70
N ALA A 216 4.30 -16.61 7.76
CA ALA A 216 3.25 -15.64 8.09
C ALA A 216 1.93 -16.28 8.55
N GLY A 217 1.76 -17.59 8.38
CA GLY A 217 0.55 -18.33 8.72
C GLY A 217 -0.60 -18.12 7.73
N VAL A 218 -0.33 -17.56 6.54
CA VAL A 218 -1.33 -17.31 5.49
C VAL A 218 -1.26 -18.37 4.37
N LEU A 219 -0.39 -19.36 4.52
CA LEU A 219 -0.29 -20.52 3.64
C LEU A 219 -0.05 -21.79 4.47
N SER A 220 -0.61 -22.92 4.06
CA SER A 220 -0.41 -24.21 4.73
C SER A 220 1.07 -24.62 4.75
N SER A 221 1.59 -24.96 5.93
CA SER A 221 2.84 -25.70 6.09
C SER A 221 2.56 -27.11 5.56
N GLY A 222 3.23 -27.53 4.49
CA GLY A 222 2.93 -28.76 3.75
C GLY A 222 3.14 -30.09 4.49
N ASP A 223 3.07 -30.13 5.81
CA ASP A 223 3.05 -31.38 6.60
C ASP A 223 1.63 -31.96 6.59
N GLN A 224 1.17 -32.38 5.42
CA GLN A 224 0.24 -33.50 5.35
C GLN A 224 1.09 -34.76 5.41
N PRO A 225 0.87 -35.69 6.36
CA PRO A 225 1.54 -36.98 6.30
C PRO A 225 1.16 -37.68 4.99
N GLU A 226 2.17 -38.06 4.20
CA GLU A 226 2.03 -39.05 3.13
C GLU A 226 1.57 -40.36 3.78
N GLY A 227 0.26 -40.53 3.96
CA GLY A 227 -0.24 -41.64 4.75
C GLY A 227 -1.68 -41.54 5.24
N SER A 228 -2.55 -40.83 4.54
CA SER A 228 -3.98 -41.14 4.59
C SER A 228 -4.62 -40.63 3.31
N ILE A 229 -4.78 -41.54 2.35
CA ILE A 229 -5.90 -41.48 1.41
C ILE A 229 -7.14 -41.74 2.28
N ALA A 230 -7.54 -40.74 3.07
CA ALA A 230 -8.93 -40.61 3.41
C ALA A 230 -9.57 -40.09 2.13
N ASP A 231 -10.48 -40.89 1.61
CA ASP A 231 -11.38 -40.61 0.51
C ASP A 231 -12.04 -39.22 0.73
N VAL A 232 -11.39 -38.17 0.25
CA VAL A 232 -11.99 -36.84 0.14
C VAL A 232 -12.45 -36.75 -1.30
N THR A 233 -13.62 -37.34 -1.53
CA THR A 233 -14.52 -36.86 -2.57
C THR A 233 -14.52 -35.33 -2.55
N PRO A 234 -14.43 -34.66 -3.72
CA PRO A 234 -14.59 -33.23 -3.77
C PRO A 234 -16.06 -32.91 -3.50
N GLU A 235 -16.45 -32.91 -2.23
CA GLU A 235 -17.65 -32.20 -1.82
C GLU A 235 -17.32 -30.72 -1.99
N ALA A 236 -17.72 -30.20 -3.14
CA ALA A 236 -17.87 -28.79 -3.38
C ALA A 236 -18.86 -28.26 -2.33
N ASN A 237 -18.34 -27.79 -1.20
CA ASN A 237 -19.11 -26.95 -0.31
C ASN A 237 -19.47 -25.68 -1.09
N ASP A 238 -20.73 -25.60 -1.50
CA ASP A 238 -21.38 -24.50 -2.23
C ASP A 238 -21.52 -23.22 -1.36
N SER A 239 -20.74 -23.11 -0.27
CA SER A 239 -20.73 -21.98 0.66
C SER A 239 -19.80 -20.84 0.23
N GLY A 240 -19.05 -21.00 -0.85
CA GLY A 240 -18.09 -19.99 -1.32
C GLY A 240 -16.86 -19.83 -0.42
N GLU A 241 -16.68 -20.69 0.60
CA GLU A 241 -15.55 -20.64 1.51
C GLU A 241 -14.22 -21.01 0.83
N TRP A 242 -13.13 -20.42 1.31
CA TRP A 242 -11.79 -20.67 0.79
C TRP A 242 -11.24 -22.00 1.29
N THR A 243 -10.71 -22.83 0.39
CA THR A 243 -9.91 -24.03 0.70
C THR A 243 -8.46 -23.84 0.26
N TRP A 244 -7.53 -24.64 0.76
CA TRP A 244 -6.13 -24.58 0.31
C TRP A 244 -5.96 -24.96 -1.17
N ALA A 245 -6.78 -25.90 -1.66
CA ALA A 245 -6.82 -26.23 -3.08
C ALA A 245 -7.27 -25.03 -3.93
N LYS A 246 -8.31 -24.32 -3.51
CA LYS A 246 -8.78 -23.09 -4.16
C LYS A 246 -7.75 -21.95 -4.10
N VAL A 247 -6.97 -21.86 -3.02
CA VAL A 247 -5.84 -20.90 -2.94
C VAL A 247 -4.78 -21.21 -3.98
N GLU A 248 -4.46 -22.48 -4.19
CA GLU A 248 -3.48 -22.91 -5.19
C GLU A 248 -4.01 -22.72 -6.62
N GLU A 249 -5.28 -22.99 -6.86
CA GLU A 249 -5.97 -22.71 -8.12
C GLU A 249 -5.92 -21.20 -8.47
N GLU A 250 -6.37 -20.34 -7.55
CA GLU A 250 -6.31 -18.88 -7.72
C GLU A 250 -4.87 -18.40 -7.94
N ARG A 251 -3.89 -18.97 -7.21
CA ARG A 251 -2.47 -18.66 -7.40
C ARG A 251 -2.04 -18.96 -8.84
N LEU A 252 -2.35 -20.15 -9.34
CA LEU A 252 -1.95 -20.59 -10.68
C LEU A 252 -2.66 -19.81 -11.79
N GLU A 253 -3.95 -19.48 -11.60
CA GLU A 253 -4.69 -18.63 -12.53
C GLU A 253 -4.09 -17.21 -12.60
N ALA A 254 -3.90 -16.58 -11.43
CA ALA A 254 -3.32 -15.26 -11.35
C ALA A 254 -1.85 -15.22 -11.80
N LEU A 255 -1.13 -16.34 -11.78
CA LEU A 255 0.23 -16.44 -12.33
C LEU A 255 0.25 -16.18 -13.83
N LYS A 256 -0.77 -16.62 -14.58
CA LYS A 256 -0.90 -16.31 -16.02
C LYS A 256 -1.01 -14.80 -16.26
N ILE A 257 -1.72 -14.09 -15.37
CA ILE A 257 -1.85 -12.63 -15.41
C ILE A 257 -0.49 -11.97 -15.13
N ALA A 258 0.23 -12.46 -14.11
CA ALA A 258 1.56 -11.95 -13.76
C ALA A 258 2.59 -12.21 -14.86
N ASP A 259 2.58 -13.39 -15.48
CA ASP A 259 3.50 -13.79 -16.55
C ASP A 259 3.33 -12.94 -17.81
N GLY A 260 2.09 -12.67 -18.22
CA GLY A 260 1.83 -11.76 -19.34
C GLY A 260 2.41 -10.37 -19.13
N PHE A 261 2.49 -9.92 -17.87
CA PHE A 261 3.04 -8.62 -17.53
C PHE A 261 4.57 -8.65 -17.36
N ALA A 262 5.07 -9.50 -16.46
CA ALA A 262 6.47 -9.57 -16.08
C ALA A 262 7.33 -10.26 -17.14
N GLY A 263 6.84 -11.36 -17.72
CA GLY A 263 7.57 -12.10 -18.75
C GLY A 263 7.73 -11.28 -20.04
N GLY A 264 6.72 -10.49 -20.41
CA GLY A 264 6.80 -9.59 -21.56
C GLY A 264 7.88 -8.51 -21.41
N LEU A 265 7.99 -7.91 -20.22
CA LEU A 265 9.03 -6.91 -19.92
C LEU A 265 10.43 -7.52 -19.82
N ASP A 266 10.56 -8.67 -19.15
CA ASP A 266 11.84 -9.38 -19.06
C ASP A 266 12.32 -9.80 -20.46
N ALA A 267 11.42 -10.32 -21.31
CA ALA A 267 11.75 -10.67 -22.70
C ALA A 267 12.15 -9.44 -23.53
N ALA A 268 11.53 -8.28 -23.30
CA ALA A 268 11.95 -7.04 -23.97
C ALA A 268 13.35 -6.60 -23.53
N HIS A 269 13.67 -6.77 -22.24
CA HIS A 269 15.00 -6.49 -21.70
C HIS A 269 16.07 -7.44 -22.27
N GLU A 270 15.78 -8.74 -22.32
CA GLU A 270 16.67 -9.74 -22.92
C GLU A 270 16.93 -9.46 -24.40
N LYS A 271 15.91 -9.08 -25.17
CA LYS A 271 16.08 -8.65 -26.56
C LYS A 271 17.01 -7.46 -26.70
N ALA A 272 16.95 -6.49 -25.78
CA ALA A 272 17.87 -5.35 -25.82
C ALA A 272 19.34 -5.79 -25.61
N ASN A 273 19.59 -6.76 -24.73
CA ASN A 273 20.94 -7.31 -24.51
C ASN A 273 21.50 -8.11 -25.70
N LEU A 274 20.66 -8.45 -26.68
CA LEU A 274 21.10 -9.10 -27.92
C LEU A 274 21.42 -8.09 -29.03
N LEU A 275 20.95 -6.84 -28.90
CA LEU A 275 21.12 -5.78 -29.89
C LEU A 275 22.32 -4.88 -29.61
N PHE A 276 22.91 -4.97 -28.42
CA PHE A 276 24.06 -4.19 -27.95
C PHE A 276 25.07 -5.13 -27.28
#